data_AF-A0A3A4Q8K9-F1
#
_entry.id   AF-A0A3A4Q8K9-F1
#
_cell.length_a   1.000
_cell.length_b   1.000
_cell.length_c   1.000
_cell.angle_alpha   90.00
_cell.angle_beta   90.00
_cell.angle_gamma   90.00
#
_symmetry.space_group_name_H-M   'P 1'
#
loop_
_entity.id
_entity.type
_entity.pdbx_description
1 polymer ?
#
loop_
_entity_poly.entity_id
_entity_poly.type
_entity_poly.pdbx_seq_one_letter_code
_entity_poly.pdbx_strand_id
1 'polypeptide(L)'
;MRFGFDESGDFGIPRGLVTSASAVVAGVAYPDSAEAHLREILSEFAVRVGRQGSEVKGRFLNVDQCMDFIQAVRNQRSLLIEPASLDLTWITDEHAADIPERVCRVLYSKGAKCVHESMRAELELLGRQFRNLSPQQALRVILLSRCINQVARDAVIFVDSTDDDVWADVRFEIDAVQARPNSREARLFRWILLGWLTAWSKVDPWKLIDEIHTSEHSFVKHYESGSVLEFGRLFRDNIFWVDSRQSTAVQLADVSAAITRRAMMDVNNVEGWSDVFAELSACNPRSPEDVLGLITFDDLMPEEVRLKYGTIVRRVASHRTAKRPVHRR
;
A
#
# COMPACT_ATOMS: atom_id res chain seq x y z
N MET A 1 8.04 0.04 -14.92
CA MET A 1 7.83 -0.30 -13.49
C MET A 1 6.34 -0.54 -13.31
N ARG A 2 5.97 -1.61 -12.61
CA ARG A 2 4.57 -1.91 -12.28
C ARG A 2 4.34 -1.84 -10.79
N PHE A 3 3.25 -1.20 -10.41
CA PHE A 3 2.74 -1.12 -9.06
C PHE A 3 1.31 -1.62 -9.04
N GLY A 4 0.96 -2.47 -8.08
CA GLY A 4 -0.40 -3.01 -7.92
C GLY A 4 -0.90 -2.77 -6.51
N PHE A 5 -2.18 -2.40 -6.36
CA PHE A 5 -2.80 -2.14 -5.08
C PHE A 5 -4.16 -2.81 -5.00
N ASP A 6 -4.38 -3.53 -3.90
CA ASP A 6 -5.67 -4.09 -3.54
C ASP A 6 -5.86 -4.04 -2.03
N GLU A 7 -7.09 -4.18 -1.59
CA GLU A 7 -7.51 -4.01 -0.22
C GLU A 7 -8.15 -5.27 0.36
N SER A 8 -8.06 -5.37 1.68
CA SER A 8 -8.77 -6.38 2.44
C SER A 8 -9.44 -5.73 3.64
N GLY A 9 -10.71 -6.09 3.87
CA GLY A 9 -11.59 -5.46 4.85
C GLY A 9 -12.58 -4.50 4.19
N ASP A 10 -13.67 -4.18 4.88
CA ASP A 10 -14.75 -3.32 4.38
C ASP A 10 -14.60 -1.85 4.82
N PHE A 11 -13.52 -1.53 5.55
CA PHE A 11 -13.29 -0.23 6.18
C PHE A 11 -14.45 0.22 7.11
N GLY A 12 -15.34 -0.71 7.47
CA GLY A 12 -16.48 -0.48 8.32
C GLY A 12 -16.04 -0.28 9.76
N ILE A 13 -16.51 0.80 10.37
CA ILE A 13 -16.33 0.99 11.81
C ILE A 13 -17.18 -0.08 12.52
N PRO A 14 -16.56 -0.95 13.33
CA PRO A 14 -17.30 -2.00 14.00
C PRO A 14 -18.30 -1.40 15.00
N ARG A 15 -19.52 -1.91 15.00
CA ARG A 15 -20.55 -1.54 15.97
C ARG A 15 -20.49 -2.48 17.17
N GLY A 16 -20.28 -1.92 18.35
CA GLY A 16 -20.22 -2.66 19.61
C GLY A 16 -18.81 -3.15 19.98
N LEU A 17 -18.74 -4.02 20.98
CA LEU A 17 -17.48 -4.56 21.49
C LEU A 17 -16.94 -5.64 20.55
N VAL A 18 -16.05 -5.25 19.65
CA VAL A 18 -15.25 -6.20 18.86
C VAL A 18 -13.85 -6.31 19.44
N THR A 19 -13.28 -7.51 19.41
CA THR A 19 -11.92 -7.76 19.91
C THR A 19 -10.85 -7.40 18.87
N SER A 20 -11.17 -7.47 17.58
CA SER A 20 -10.28 -7.06 16.50
C SER A 20 -11.07 -6.70 15.24
N ALA A 21 -10.78 -5.54 14.67
CA ALA A 21 -11.21 -5.13 13.34
C ALA A 21 -10.05 -4.43 12.64
N SER A 22 -9.78 -4.77 11.40
CA SER A 22 -8.71 -4.16 10.61
C SER A 22 -9.09 -4.03 9.14
N ALA A 23 -8.52 -2.99 8.52
CA ALA A 23 -8.49 -2.82 7.08
C ALA A 23 -7.04 -2.70 6.62
N VAL A 24 -6.74 -3.26 5.46
CA VAL A 24 -5.40 -3.31 4.89
C VAL A 24 -5.48 -2.92 3.42
N VAL A 25 -4.53 -2.13 2.96
CA VAL A 25 -4.17 -2.04 1.55
C VAL A 25 -2.78 -2.66 1.41
N ALA A 26 -2.61 -3.63 0.53
CA ALA A 26 -1.28 -4.07 0.15
C ALA A 26 -0.92 -3.44 -1.19
N GLY A 27 0.33 -2.99 -1.29
CA GLY A 27 0.91 -2.58 -2.54
C GLY A 27 2.08 -3.48 -2.88
N VAL A 28 2.22 -3.75 -4.18
CA VAL A 28 3.34 -4.50 -4.73
C VAL A 28 4.04 -3.65 -5.77
N ALA A 29 5.35 -3.84 -5.93
CA ALA A 29 6.13 -3.19 -6.97
C ALA A 29 7.15 -4.15 -7.58
N TYR A 30 7.31 -4.10 -8.89
CA TYR A 30 8.32 -4.90 -9.61
C TYR A 30 8.64 -4.28 -10.99
N PRO A 31 9.82 -4.57 -11.56
CA PRO A 31 10.19 -4.12 -12.90
C PRO A 31 9.40 -4.87 -13.97
N ASP A 32 9.15 -4.24 -15.12
CA ASP A 32 8.39 -4.85 -16.23
C ASP A 32 9.00 -6.18 -16.70
N SER A 33 10.32 -6.32 -16.62
CA SER A 33 11.04 -7.55 -16.95
C SER A 33 10.66 -8.76 -16.07
N ALA A 34 10.08 -8.54 -14.88
CA ALA A 34 9.62 -9.61 -13.99
C ALA A 34 8.17 -10.05 -14.25
N GLU A 35 7.39 -9.30 -15.04
CA GLU A 35 5.95 -9.51 -15.24
C GLU A 35 5.62 -10.91 -15.76
N ALA A 36 6.32 -11.38 -16.79
CA ALA A 36 6.04 -12.66 -17.43
C ALA A 36 6.25 -13.83 -16.45
N HIS A 37 7.34 -13.79 -15.69
CA HIS A 37 7.69 -14.81 -14.70
C HIS A 37 6.73 -14.81 -13.50
N LEU A 38 6.36 -13.63 -13.00
CA LEU A 38 5.37 -13.51 -11.92
C LEU A 38 3.99 -14.03 -12.35
N ARG A 39 3.59 -13.78 -13.60
CA ARG A 39 2.35 -14.32 -14.16
C ARG A 39 2.37 -15.84 -14.26
N GLU A 40 3.50 -16.43 -14.65
CA GLU A 40 3.69 -17.89 -14.67
C GLU A 40 3.55 -18.47 -13.26
N ILE A 41 4.22 -17.88 -12.26
CA ILE A 41 4.09 -18.26 -10.85
C ILE A 41 2.62 -18.25 -10.38
N LEU A 42 1.87 -17.18 -10.69
CA LEU A 42 0.47 -17.07 -10.32
C LEU A 42 -0.40 -18.13 -11.03
N SER A 43 -0.13 -18.39 -12.31
CA SER A 43 -0.85 -19.40 -13.09
C SER A 43 -0.63 -20.81 -12.50
N GLU A 44 0.61 -21.17 -12.20
CA GLU A 44 0.93 -22.44 -11.55
C GLU A 44 0.30 -22.55 -10.16
N PHE A 45 0.36 -21.46 -9.38
CA PHE A 45 -0.28 -21.40 -8.08
C PHE A 45 -1.79 -21.61 -8.19
N ALA A 46 -2.45 -20.96 -9.15
CA ALA A 46 -3.88 -21.13 -9.42
C ALA A 46 -4.24 -22.59 -9.73
N VAL A 47 -3.40 -23.30 -10.50
CA VAL A 47 -3.57 -24.74 -10.74
C VAL A 47 -3.46 -25.54 -9.43
N ARG A 48 -2.43 -25.28 -8.61
CA ARG A 48 -2.22 -25.99 -7.33
C ARG A 48 -3.39 -25.83 -6.36
N VAL A 49 -4.03 -24.67 -6.33
CA VAL A 49 -5.18 -24.40 -5.44
C VAL A 49 -6.55 -24.76 -6.08
N GLY A 50 -6.56 -25.42 -7.24
CA GLY A 50 -7.79 -25.87 -7.90
C GLY A 50 -8.63 -24.74 -8.49
N ARG A 51 -7.98 -23.63 -8.88
CA ARG A 51 -8.60 -22.41 -9.43
C ARG A 51 -8.16 -22.11 -10.86
N GLN A 52 -7.77 -23.13 -11.63
CA GLN A 52 -7.29 -22.97 -13.01
C GLN A 52 -8.29 -22.16 -13.87
N GLY A 53 -7.78 -21.15 -14.58
CA GLY A 53 -8.59 -20.28 -15.43
C GLY A 53 -9.48 -19.30 -14.67
N SER A 54 -9.38 -19.24 -13.34
CA SER A 54 -10.06 -18.27 -12.50
C SER A 54 -9.05 -17.48 -11.67
N GLU A 55 -9.41 -16.26 -11.34
CA GLU A 55 -8.63 -15.44 -10.42
C GLU A 55 -8.58 -16.07 -9.03
N VAL A 56 -7.37 -16.14 -8.47
CA VAL A 56 -7.16 -16.61 -7.09
C VAL A 56 -7.41 -15.46 -6.14
N LYS A 57 -8.56 -15.48 -5.44
CA LYS A 57 -8.87 -14.50 -4.41
C LYS A 57 -8.29 -14.91 -3.05
N GLY A 58 -7.42 -14.09 -2.48
CA GLY A 58 -6.71 -14.31 -1.22
C GLY A 58 -7.63 -14.64 -0.04
N ARG A 59 -8.81 -14.02 0.00
CA ARG A 59 -9.84 -14.28 1.04
C ARG A 59 -10.37 -15.71 1.08
N PHE A 60 -10.11 -16.53 0.05
CA PHE A 60 -10.53 -17.94 -0.01
C PHE A 60 -9.39 -18.93 0.24
N LEU A 61 -8.16 -18.46 0.40
CA LEU A 61 -7.01 -19.31 0.69
C LEU A 61 -6.97 -19.66 2.18
N ASN A 62 -6.49 -20.85 2.53
CA ASN A 62 -6.17 -21.19 3.92
C ASN A 62 -4.69 -20.91 4.24
N VAL A 63 -4.24 -21.21 5.46
CA VAL A 63 -2.86 -20.99 5.92
C VAL A 63 -1.84 -21.68 5.02
N ASP A 64 -2.05 -22.97 4.72
CA ASP A 64 -1.13 -23.77 3.89
C ASP A 64 -1.02 -23.22 2.47
N GLN A 65 -2.16 -22.85 1.86
CA GLN A 65 -2.19 -22.28 0.51
C GLN A 65 -1.54 -20.89 0.46
N CYS A 66 -1.74 -20.06 1.48
CA CYS A 66 -1.01 -18.80 1.60
C CYS A 66 0.49 -19.02 1.79
N MET A 67 0.89 -20.09 2.48
CA MET A 67 2.29 -20.46 2.59
C MET A 67 2.88 -20.90 1.24
N ASP A 68 2.17 -21.72 0.48
CA ASP A 68 2.58 -22.13 -0.87
C ASP A 68 2.73 -20.92 -1.80
N PHE A 69 1.83 -19.94 -1.71
CA PHE A 69 1.94 -18.67 -2.42
C PHE A 69 3.25 -17.96 -2.07
N ILE A 70 3.53 -17.78 -0.77
CA ILE A 70 4.75 -17.10 -0.31
C ILE A 70 5.99 -17.86 -0.78
N GLN A 71 6.01 -19.19 -0.69
CA GLN A 71 7.15 -19.98 -1.19
C GLN A 71 7.38 -19.81 -2.69
N ALA A 72 6.32 -19.61 -3.47
CA ALA A 72 6.44 -19.38 -4.90
C ALA A 72 7.03 -18.00 -5.24
N VAL A 73 6.68 -16.96 -4.47
CA VAL A 73 7.12 -15.58 -4.76
C VAL A 73 8.36 -15.14 -3.99
N ARG A 74 8.75 -15.79 -2.87
CA ARG A 74 9.83 -15.31 -1.99
C ARG A 74 11.22 -15.22 -2.64
N ASN A 75 11.45 -15.98 -3.70
CA ASN A 75 12.74 -15.97 -4.40
C ASN A 75 12.82 -14.84 -5.45
N GLN A 76 11.73 -14.08 -5.64
CA GLN A 76 11.66 -12.96 -6.57
C GLN A 76 12.25 -11.71 -5.93
N ARG A 77 13.55 -11.51 -6.10
CA ARG A 77 14.29 -10.37 -5.51
C ARG A 77 13.79 -9.00 -5.96
N SER A 78 13.21 -8.93 -7.15
CA SER A 78 12.68 -7.71 -7.74
C SER A 78 11.23 -7.42 -7.36
N LEU A 79 10.59 -8.29 -6.55
CA LEU A 79 9.24 -8.11 -6.05
C LEU A 79 9.26 -7.49 -4.66
N LEU A 80 8.78 -6.26 -4.55
CA LEU A 80 8.47 -5.61 -3.29
C LEU A 80 7.00 -5.82 -2.94
N ILE A 81 6.71 -6.16 -1.69
CA ILE A 81 5.36 -6.25 -1.13
C ILE A 81 5.35 -5.46 0.17
N GLU A 82 4.44 -4.49 0.27
CA GLU A 82 4.26 -3.72 1.49
C GLU A 82 2.79 -3.47 1.81
N PRO A 83 2.35 -3.76 3.04
CA PRO A 83 1.05 -3.32 3.49
C PRO A 83 1.08 -1.90 4.03
N ALA A 84 -0.07 -1.25 3.98
CA ALA A 84 -0.48 -0.19 4.88
C ALA A 84 -1.75 -0.65 5.60
N SER A 85 -1.77 -0.55 6.92
CA SER A 85 -2.81 -1.17 7.73
C SER A 85 -3.46 -0.17 8.68
N LEU A 86 -4.74 -0.37 8.95
CA LEU A 86 -5.51 0.41 9.91
C LEU A 86 -6.17 -0.53 10.91
N ASP A 87 -5.95 -0.27 12.20
CA ASP A 87 -6.72 -0.91 13.27
C ASP A 87 -8.02 -0.13 13.48
N LEU A 88 -9.13 -0.74 13.10
CA LEU A 88 -10.46 -0.15 13.22
C LEU A 88 -11.07 -0.37 14.60
N THR A 89 -10.44 -1.18 15.45
CA THR A 89 -10.97 -1.57 16.77
C THR A 89 -11.19 -0.35 17.67
N TRP A 90 -10.38 0.71 17.52
CA TRP A 90 -10.38 1.87 18.41
C TRP A 90 -10.92 3.14 17.77
N ILE A 91 -11.34 3.05 16.52
CA ILE A 91 -11.97 4.17 15.84
C ILE A 91 -13.44 4.16 16.25
N THR A 92 -13.88 5.21 16.93
CA THR A 92 -15.30 5.40 17.26
C THR A 92 -16.06 5.92 16.04
N ASP A 93 -17.37 5.71 16.01
CA ASP A 93 -18.24 6.27 14.96
C ASP A 93 -18.11 7.80 14.88
N GLU A 94 -17.98 8.47 16.03
CA GLU A 94 -17.78 9.93 16.11
C GLU A 94 -16.44 10.36 15.48
N HIS A 95 -15.35 9.67 15.82
CA HIS A 95 -14.03 9.94 15.23
C HIS A 95 -14.05 9.73 13.73
N ALA A 96 -14.62 8.61 13.26
CA ALA A 96 -14.69 8.30 11.84
C ALA A 96 -15.55 9.31 11.06
N ALA A 97 -16.67 9.75 11.63
CA ALA A 97 -17.56 10.72 11.03
C ALA A 97 -16.92 12.11 10.85
N ASP A 98 -15.97 12.51 11.72
CA ASP A 98 -15.27 13.79 11.60
C ASP A 98 -14.10 13.76 10.58
N ILE A 99 -13.64 12.58 10.13
CA ILE A 99 -12.50 12.49 9.19
C ILE A 99 -12.73 13.28 7.89
N PRO A 100 -13.84 13.09 7.15
CA PRO A 100 -14.09 13.86 5.93
C PRO A 100 -14.13 15.37 6.19
N GLU A 101 -14.70 15.78 7.33
CA GLU A 101 -14.78 17.19 7.72
C GLU A 101 -13.41 17.76 8.09
N ARG A 102 -12.57 17.02 8.84
CA ARG A 102 -11.17 17.40 9.14
C ARG A 102 -10.40 17.69 7.86
N VAL A 103 -10.47 16.78 6.87
CA VAL A 103 -9.78 16.96 5.58
C VAL A 103 -10.33 18.18 4.82
N CYS A 104 -11.66 18.37 4.81
CA CYS A 104 -12.29 19.55 4.22
C CYS A 104 -11.78 20.85 4.86
N ARG A 105 -11.75 20.94 6.20
CA ARG A 105 -11.22 22.10 6.95
C ARG A 105 -9.77 22.38 6.60
N VAL A 106 -8.93 21.34 6.48
CA VAL A 106 -7.52 21.48 6.07
C VAL A 106 -7.42 22.04 4.65
N LEU A 107 -8.18 21.50 3.70
CA LEU A 107 -8.16 21.96 2.31
C LEU A 107 -8.62 23.42 2.19
N TYR A 108 -9.66 23.82 2.92
CA TYR A 108 -10.13 25.21 2.95
C TYR A 108 -9.07 26.14 3.55
N SER A 109 -8.45 25.74 4.66
CA SER A 109 -7.36 26.50 5.29
C SER A 109 -6.15 26.68 4.35
N LYS A 110 -5.85 25.68 3.51
CA LYS A 110 -4.81 25.78 2.47
C LYS A 110 -5.27 26.65 1.30
N GLY A 111 -6.52 26.53 0.84
CA GLY A 111 -7.10 27.35 -0.22
C GLY A 111 -7.13 28.84 0.12
N ALA A 112 -7.40 29.19 1.38
CA ALA A 112 -7.34 30.57 1.86
C ALA A 112 -5.93 31.20 1.74
N LYS A 113 -4.88 30.38 1.68
CA LYS A 113 -3.48 30.82 1.53
C LYS A 113 -3.03 30.86 0.06
N CYS A 114 -3.86 30.41 -0.89
CA CYS A 114 -3.53 30.47 -2.30
C CYS A 114 -3.59 31.92 -2.81
N VAL A 115 -2.55 32.29 -3.58
CA VAL A 115 -2.46 33.59 -4.27
C VAL A 115 -3.42 33.63 -5.47
N HIS A 116 -3.54 32.52 -6.21
CA HIS A 116 -4.39 32.42 -7.38
C HIS A 116 -5.80 31.93 -7.02
N GLU A 117 -6.81 32.65 -7.49
CA GLU A 117 -8.22 32.35 -7.24
C GLU A 117 -8.64 30.99 -7.82
N SER A 118 -8.10 30.59 -8.97
CA SER A 118 -8.36 29.28 -9.57
C SER A 118 -7.93 28.12 -8.65
N MET A 119 -6.72 28.21 -8.07
CA MET A 119 -6.23 27.20 -7.12
C MET A 119 -7.06 27.15 -5.85
N ARG A 120 -7.50 28.31 -5.34
CA ARG A 120 -8.40 28.38 -4.18
C ARG A 120 -9.71 27.64 -4.49
N ALA A 121 -10.34 27.95 -5.61
CA ALA A 121 -11.59 27.32 -6.03
C ALA A 121 -11.45 25.80 -6.23
N GLU A 122 -10.31 25.33 -6.77
CA GLU A 122 -10.00 23.90 -6.90
C GLU A 122 -9.88 23.20 -5.56
N LEU A 123 -9.15 23.78 -4.59
CA LEU A 123 -9.00 23.21 -3.25
C LEU A 123 -10.33 23.20 -2.48
N GLU A 124 -11.15 24.23 -2.63
CA GLU A 124 -12.50 24.26 -2.06
C GLU A 124 -13.42 23.20 -2.69
N LEU A 125 -13.36 23.04 -4.01
CA LEU A 125 -14.10 21.99 -4.70
C LEU A 125 -13.65 20.61 -4.21
N LEU A 126 -12.34 20.38 -4.09
CA LEU A 126 -11.78 19.14 -3.57
C LEU A 126 -12.24 18.87 -2.14
N GLY A 127 -12.24 19.89 -1.27
CA GLY A 127 -12.74 19.81 0.10
C GLY A 127 -14.21 19.41 0.15
N ARG A 128 -15.07 20.06 -0.64
CA ARG A 128 -16.49 19.67 -0.76
C ARG A 128 -16.68 18.26 -1.29
N GLN A 129 -15.86 17.85 -2.26
CA GLN A 129 -15.94 16.51 -2.83
C GLN A 129 -15.56 15.44 -1.81
N PHE A 130 -14.50 15.68 -1.03
CA PHE A 130 -14.00 14.77 0.01
C PHE A 130 -14.95 14.70 1.21
N ARG A 131 -15.48 15.84 1.69
CA ARG A 131 -16.47 15.89 2.79
C ARG A 131 -17.69 14.99 2.56
N ASN A 132 -18.06 14.82 1.31
CA ASN A 132 -19.22 14.03 0.89
C ASN A 132 -18.92 12.53 0.73
N LEU A 133 -17.71 12.07 1.02
CA LEU A 133 -17.40 10.64 1.13
C LEU A 133 -18.02 10.08 2.41
N SER A 134 -18.39 8.80 2.40
CA SER A 134 -18.66 8.11 3.66
C SER A 134 -17.35 7.97 4.47
N PRO A 135 -17.43 7.77 5.81
CA PRO A 135 -16.24 7.51 6.62
C PRO A 135 -15.40 6.33 6.09
N GLN A 136 -16.04 5.25 5.65
CA GLN A 136 -15.40 4.09 5.04
C GLN A 136 -14.59 4.47 3.80
N GLN A 137 -15.19 5.23 2.88
CA GLN A 137 -14.51 5.70 1.66
C GLN A 137 -13.35 6.65 1.98
N ALA A 138 -13.51 7.52 2.98
CA ALA A 138 -12.44 8.42 3.39
C ALA A 138 -11.24 7.66 3.97
N LEU A 139 -11.49 6.69 4.88
CA LEU A 139 -10.45 5.83 5.44
C LEU A 139 -9.73 5.02 4.37
N ARG A 140 -10.49 4.45 3.42
CA ARG A 140 -9.96 3.74 2.27
C ARG A 140 -9.02 4.60 1.43
N VAL A 141 -9.46 5.79 1.04
CA VAL A 141 -8.66 6.73 0.23
C VAL A 141 -7.38 7.15 0.96
N ILE A 142 -7.45 7.37 2.28
CA ILE A 142 -6.28 7.69 3.12
C ILE A 142 -5.30 6.52 3.14
N LEU A 143 -5.78 5.30 3.43
CA LEU A 143 -4.93 4.11 3.55
C LEU A 143 -4.27 3.77 2.22
N LEU A 144 -5.03 3.81 1.12
CA LEU A 144 -4.52 3.58 -0.23
C LEU A 144 -3.45 4.61 -0.62
N SER A 145 -3.67 5.89 -0.33
CA SER A 145 -2.68 6.94 -0.63
C SER A 145 -1.40 6.77 0.15
N ARG A 146 -1.50 6.32 1.40
CA ARG A 146 -0.34 6.04 2.26
C ARG A 146 0.43 4.82 1.78
N CYS A 147 -0.28 3.76 1.38
CA CYS A 147 0.32 2.57 0.77
C CYS A 147 1.08 2.92 -0.51
N ILE A 148 0.46 3.67 -1.43
CA ILE A 148 1.10 4.13 -2.67
C ILE A 148 2.36 4.93 -2.39
N ASN A 149 2.30 5.91 -1.47
CA ASN A 149 3.48 6.70 -1.11
C ASN A 149 4.61 5.82 -0.57
N GLN A 150 4.29 4.88 0.31
CA GLN A 150 5.24 4.00 0.97
C GLN A 150 5.91 3.06 -0.04
N VAL A 151 5.12 2.32 -0.79
CA VAL A 151 5.60 1.34 -1.78
C VAL A 151 6.40 2.03 -2.87
N ALA A 152 5.95 3.20 -3.35
CA ALA A 152 6.67 3.93 -4.38
C ALA A 152 8.01 4.46 -3.86
N ARG A 153 8.06 5.02 -2.64
CA ARG A 153 9.31 5.47 -2.01
C ARG A 153 10.29 4.32 -1.84
N ASP A 154 9.82 3.20 -1.31
CA ASP A 154 10.70 2.08 -0.97
C ASP A 154 11.11 1.34 -2.26
N ALA A 155 10.24 1.23 -3.28
CA ALA A 155 10.60 0.66 -4.58
C ALA A 155 11.72 1.41 -5.29
N VAL A 156 11.79 2.75 -5.15
CA VAL A 156 12.91 3.53 -5.71
C VAL A 156 14.24 3.11 -5.12
N ILE A 157 14.28 2.68 -3.85
CA ILE A 157 15.51 2.26 -3.17
C ILE A 157 15.84 0.79 -3.46
N PHE A 158 14.82 -0.08 -3.50
CA PHE A 158 15.02 -1.53 -3.44
C PHE A 158 14.91 -2.26 -4.77
N VAL A 159 14.23 -1.68 -5.77
CA VAL A 159 14.14 -2.34 -7.07
C VAL A 159 15.42 -2.07 -7.86
N ASP A 160 16.32 -3.05 -7.79
CA ASP A 160 17.62 -3.09 -8.45
C ASP A 160 17.48 -2.73 -9.94
N SER A 161 17.99 -1.56 -10.32
CA SER A 161 17.94 -1.01 -11.67
C SER A 161 19.09 -1.53 -12.52
N THR A 162 19.30 -2.85 -12.57
CA THR A 162 20.22 -3.43 -13.57
C THR A 162 19.77 -3.19 -15.01
N ASP A 163 18.54 -2.72 -15.19
CA ASP A 163 17.92 -2.40 -16.46
C ASP A 163 17.75 -0.88 -16.56
N ASP A 164 18.33 -0.26 -17.59
CA ASP A 164 18.59 1.18 -17.64
C ASP A 164 17.33 2.04 -17.77
N ASP A 165 16.15 1.46 -18.00
CA ASP A 165 14.94 2.25 -18.32
C ASP A 165 13.64 1.78 -17.64
N VAL A 166 13.74 1.02 -16.53
CA VAL A 166 12.55 0.48 -15.85
C VAL A 166 11.59 1.61 -15.39
N TRP A 167 12.09 2.81 -15.13
CA TRP A 167 11.31 3.94 -14.65
C TRP A 167 10.70 4.81 -15.75
N ALA A 168 10.88 4.51 -17.05
CA ALA A 168 10.27 5.31 -18.12
C ALA A 168 8.75 5.13 -18.24
N ASP A 169 8.24 3.91 -18.02
CA ASP A 169 6.81 3.57 -18.08
C ASP A 169 6.32 3.06 -16.71
N VAL A 170 6.12 3.99 -15.78
CA VAL A 170 5.55 3.68 -14.47
C VAL A 170 4.03 3.54 -14.58
N ARG A 171 3.48 2.46 -14.00
CA ARG A 171 2.02 2.26 -13.87
C ARG A 171 1.64 1.90 -12.45
N PHE A 172 0.68 2.64 -11.89
CA PHE A 172 0.02 2.38 -10.62
C PHE A 172 -1.37 1.81 -10.89
N GLU A 173 -1.52 0.50 -10.72
CA GLU A 173 -2.73 -0.25 -10.99
C GLU A 173 -3.49 -0.50 -9.68
N ILE A 174 -4.72 -0.03 -9.59
CA ILE A 174 -5.57 -0.13 -8.39
C ILE A 174 -6.78 -0.98 -8.75
N ASP A 175 -7.16 -1.93 -7.89
CA ASP A 175 -8.36 -2.73 -8.12
C ASP A 175 -9.63 -1.88 -8.24
N ALA A 176 -10.38 -2.11 -9.31
CA ALA A 176 -11.63 -1.41 -9.57
C ALA A 176 -12.80 -2.04 -8.77
N VAL A 177 -12.92 -1.68 -7.49
CA VAL A 177 -14.04 -2.12 -6.61
C VAL A 177 -15.42 -1.82 -7.20
N GLN A 178 -15.53 -0.81 -8.07
CA GLN A 178 -16.75 -0.53 -8.84
C GLN A 178 -16.46 -0.66 -10.34
N ALA A 179 -17.27 -1.45 -11.04
CA ALA A 179 -17.17 -1.67 -12.50
C ALA A 179 -17.40 -0.42 -13.36
N ARG A 180 -17.71 0.74 -12.76
CA ARG A 180 -17.95 1.98 -13.50
C ARG A 180 -16.64 2.77 -13.64
N PRO A 181 -16.07 2.88 -14.85
CA PRO A 181 -14.95 3.78 -15.08
C PRO A 181 -15.32 5.22 -14.69
N ASN A 182 -14.33 5.98 -14.21
CA ASN A 182 -14.51 7.37 -13.75
C ASN A 182 -15.49 7.53 -12.58
N SER A 183 -15.50 6.57 -11.64
CA SER A 183 -16.20 6.73 -10.37
C SER A 183 -15.80 8.04 -9.69
N ARG A 184 -16.71 8.60 -8.87
CA ARG A 184 -16.43 9.83 -8.12
C ARG A 184 -15.18 9.68 -7.25
N GLU A 185 -15.04 8.52 -6.62
CA GLU A 185 -13.89 8.17 -5.78
C GLU A 185 -12.60 8.15 -6.60
N ALA A 186 -12.59 7.49 -7.77
CA ALA A 186 -11.43 7.45 -8.66
C ALA A 186 -10.99 8.86 -9.13
N ARG A 187 -11.96 9.73 -9.46
CA ARG A 187 -11.67 11.12 -9.87
C ARG A 187 -11.12 11.95 -8.71
N LEU A 188 -11.73 11.84 -7.54
CA LEU A 188 -11.28 12.52 -6.33
C LEU A 188 -9.86 12.04 -5.91
N PHE A 189 -9.63 10.74 -6.00
CA PHE A 189 -8.40 10.06 -5.58
C PHE A 189 -7.17 10.64 -6.28
N ARG A 190 -7.23 10.81 -7.61
CA ARG A 190 -6.10 11.32 -8.39
C ARG A 190 -5.64 12.71 -7.92
N TRP A 191 -6.57 13.58 -7.55
CA TRP A 191 -6.25 14.94 -7.09
C TRP A 191 -5.81 14.97 -5.63
N ILE A 192 -6.49 14.24 -4.75
CA ILE A 192 -6.16 14.24 -3.32
C ILE A 192 -4.80 13.59 -3.05
N LEU A 193 -4.45 12.52 -3.79
CA LEU A 193 -3.16 11.85 -3.67
C LEU A 193 -2.00 12.81 -3.94
N LEU A 194 -2.03 13.55 -5.05
CA LEU A 194 -0.98 14.52 -5.39
C LEU A 194 -0.83 15.62 -4.33
N GLY A 195 -1.96 16.10 -3.79
CA GLY A 195 -1.95 17.09 -2.71
C GLY A 195 -1.32 16.54 -1.43
N TRP A 196 -1.63 15.30 -1.07
CA TRP A 196 -1.06 14.64 0.10
C TRP A 196 0.42 14.30 -0.07
N LEU A 197 0.84 13.72 -1.20
CA LEU A 197 2.25 13.45 -1.47
C LEU A 197 3.09 14.72 -1.35
N THR A 198 2.61 15.81 -1.94
CA THR A 198 3.26 17.14 -1.84
C THR A 198 3.27 17.69 -0.42
N ALA A 199 2.24 17.43 0.38
CA ALA A 199 2.19 17.86 1.77
C ALA A 199 3.10 17.02 2.68
N TRP A 200 3.10 15.71 2.50
CA TRP A 200 3.93 14.77 3.25
C TRP A 200 5.40 14.96 2.93
N SER A 201 5.78 15.20 1.67
CA SER A 201 7.18 15.42 1.29
C SER A 201 7.81 16.66 1.91
N LYS A 202 7.00 17.62 2.39
CA LYS A 202 7.50 18.79 3.14
C LYS A 202 7.89 18.45 4.57
N VAL A 203 7.30 17.40 5.14
CA VAL A 203 7.55 16.95 6.52
C VAL A 203 8.54 15.79 6.52
N ASP A 204 8.36 14.84 5.62
CA ASP A 204 9.19 13.65 5.41
C ASP A 204 9.47 13.48 3.91
N PRO A 205 10.47 14.19 3.36
CA PRO A 205 10.85 14.08 1.96
C PRO A 205 11.33 12.66 1.64
N TRP A 206 11.10 12.21 0.40
CA TRP A 206 11.71 10.98 -0.08
C TRP A 206 13.22 11.15 -0.10
N LYS A 207 13.92 10.28 0.62
CA LYS A 207 15.37 10.25 0.67
C LYS A 207 15.85 9.19 -0.31
N LEU A 208 16.62 9.61 -1.31
CA LEU A 208 17.34 8.69 -2.18
C LEU A 208 18.68 8.35 -1.53
N ILE A 209 19.18 7.15 -1.83
CA ILE A 209 20.55 6.77 -1.47
C ILE A 209 21.52 7.34 -2.52
N ASP A 210 22.77 7.59 -2.12
CA ASP A 210 23.77 8.25 -2.97
C ASP A 210 24.03 7.46 -4.25
N GLU A 211 23.95 6.12 -4.19
CA GLU A 211 24.13 5.22 -5.33
C GLU A 211 23.07 5.41 -6.43
N ILE A 212 21.87 5.85 -6.03
CA ILE A 212 20.72 6.09 -6.93
C ILE A 212 20.66 7.55 -7.35
N HIS A 213 21.17 8.48 -6.54
CA HIS A 213 21.10 9.92 -6.81
C HIS A 213 22.15 10.38 -7.84
N THR A 214 22.12 9.76 -9.02
CA THR A 214 22.95 10.11 -10.17
C THR A 214 22.07 10.59 -11.33
N SER A 215 22.60 11.47 -12.19
CA SER A 215 21.87 11.96 -13.37
C SER A 215 21.50 10.85 -14.35
N GLU A 216 22.24 9.74 -14.30
CA GLU A 216 22.07 8.60 -15.20
C GLU A 216 21.01 7.61 -14.70
N HIS A 217 20.70 7.61 -13.40
CA HIS A 217 19.68 6.70 -12.86
C HIS A 217 18.30 7.05 -13.43
N SER A 218 17.61 6.06 -14.00
CA SER A 218 16.37 6.29 -14.75
C SER A 218 15.27 6.95 -13.93
N PHE A 219 15.15 6.66 -12.63
CA PHE A 219 14.21 7.39 -11.76
C PHE A 219 14.50 8.90 -11.68
N VAL A 220 15.76 9.27 -11.42
CA VAL A 220 16.19 10.67 -11.28
C VAL A 220 15.98 11.41 -12.61
N LYS A 221 16.41 10.79 -13.72
CA LYS A 221 16.26 11.33 -15.08
C LYS A 221 14.81 11.68 -15.45
N HIS A 222 13.84 10.84 -15.06
CA HIS A 222 12.44 11.02 -15.45
C HIS A 222 11.64 11.90 -14.46
N TYR A 223 11.98 11.86 -13.18
CA TYR A 223 11.11 12.37 -12.11
C TYR A 223 11.74 13.41 -11.19
N GLU A 224 13.01 13.78 -11.40
CA GLU A 224 13.66 14.87 -10.67
C GLU A 224 13.86 16.12 -11.55
N SER A 225 13.59 17.30 -10.98
CA SER A 225 13.95 18.58 -11.58
C SER A 225 14.64 19.46 -10.54
N GLY A 226 15.93 19.74 -10.77
CA GLY A 226 16.71 20.63 -9.90
C GLY A 226 16.71 20.22 -8.43
N SER A 227 16.92 18.94 -8.14
CA SER A 227 16.90 18.35 -6.78
C SER A 227 15.52 18.25 -6.12
N VAL A 228 14.45 18.41 -6.88
CA VAL A 228 13.07 18.24 -6.40
C VAL A 228 12.40 17.12 -7.18
N LEU A 229 11.79 16.17 -6.46
CA LEU A 229 10.94 15.16 -7.07
C LEU A 229 9.62 15.77 -7.56
N GLU A 230 9.32 15.55 -8.84
CA GLU A 230 8.11 16.02 -9.50
C GLU A 230 7.02 14.94 -9.44
N PHE A 231 6.33 14.82 -8.30
CA PHE A 231 5.23 13.86 -8.13
C PHE A 231 4.13 13.98 -9.19
N GLY A 232 3.93 15.18 -9.76
CA GLY A 232 3.02 15.38 -10.88
C GLY A 232 3.39 14.51 -12.09
N ARG A 233 4.68 14.41 -12.44
CA ARG A 233 5.15 13.55 -13.53
C ARG A 233 5.06 12.07 -13.18
N LEU A 234 5.33 11.73 -11.92
CA LEU A 234 5.29 10.33 -11.47
C LEU A 234 3.86 9.76 -11.41
N PHE A 235 2.86 10.56 -11.00
CA PHE A 235 1.53 10.01 -10.67
C PHE A 235 0.36 10.46 -11.55
N ARG A 236 0.36 11.69 -12.11
CA ARG A 236 -0.87 12.31 -12.67
C ARG A 236 -1.56 11.46 -13.73
N ASP A 237 -0.79 10.90 -14.66
CA ASP A 237 -1.30 10.13 -15.80
C ASP A 237 -0.94 8.64 -15.72
N ASN A 238 -0.37 8.22 -14.59
CA ASN A 238 0.15 6.87 -14.37
C ASN A 238 -0.74 6.02 -13.44
N ILE A 239 -1.90 6.53 -13.02
CA ILE A 239 -2.85 5.81 -12.14
C ILE A 239 -3.99 5.21 -12.95
N PHE A 240 -4.08 3.89 -12.93
CA PHE A 240 -5.04 3.07 -13.67
C PHE A 240 -5.91 2.28 -12.70
N TRP A 241 -7.23 2.35 -12.90
CA TRP A 241 -8.18 1.47 -12.21
C TRP A 241 -8.46 0.30 -13.15
N VAL A 242 -8.10 -0.92 -12.73
CA VAL A 242 -8.06 -2.10 -13.62
C VAL A 242 -8.93 -3.23 -13.06
N ASP A 243 -9.34 -4.15 -13.93
CA ASP A 243 -9.90 -5.44 -13.49
C ASP A 243 -8.73 -6.29 -12.97
N SER A 244 -8.82 -6.75 -11.72
CA SER A 244 -7.81 -7.59 -11.09
C SER A 244 -7.45 -8.82 -11.92
N ARG A 245 -8.37 -9.40 -12.71
CA ARG A 245 -8.09 -10.54 -13.60
C ARG A 245 -7.06 -10.24 -14.69
N GLN A 246 -6.86 -8.95 -15.01
CA GLN A 246 -5.97 -8.49 -16.07
C GLN A 246 -4.63 -7.97 -15.54
N SER A 247 -4.47 -7.85 -14.22
CA SER A 247 -3.27 -7.30 -13.59
C SER A 247 -2.64 -8.31 -12.64
N THR A 248 -1.44 -8.77 -13.01
CA THR A 248 -0.57 -9.58 -12.14
C THR A 248 -0.29 -8.84 -10.83
N ALA A 249 -0.05 -7.53 -10.89
CA ALA A 249 0.25 -6.70 -9.74
C ALA A 249 -0.92 -6.64 -8.75
N VAL A 250 -2.15 -6.42 -9.24
CA VAL A 250 -3.34 -6.40 -8.39
C VAL A 250 -3.62 -7.78 -7.78
N GLN A 251 -3.43 -8.88 -8.50
CA GLN A 251 -3.60 -10.23 -7.95
C GLN A 251 -2.59 -10.55 -6.82
N LEU A 252 -1.33 -10.12 -6.97
CA LEU A 252 -0.33 -10.26 -5.90
C LEU A 252 -0.72 -9.42 -4.68
N ALA A 253 -1.24 -8.21 -4.91
CA ALA A 253 -1.72 -7.33 -3.85
C ALA A 253 -2.94 -7.91 -3.11
N ASP A 254 -3.92 -8.50 -3.80
CA ASP A 254 -5.12 -9.13 -3.19
C ASP A 254 -4.73 -10.22 -2.17
N VAL A 255 -3.85 -11.13 -2.59
CA VAL A 255 -3.39 -12.23 -1.72
C VAL A 255 -2.59 -11.68 -0.53
N SER A 256 -1.73 -10.69 -0.76
CA SER A 256 -0.91 -10.06 0.28
C SER A 256 -1.74 -9.25 1.29
N ALA A 257 -2.77 -8.54 0.83
CA ALA A 257 -3.70 -7.80 1.67
C ALA A 257 -4.51 -8.76 2.54
N ALA A 258 -4.97 -9.88 1.97
CA ALA A 258 -5.69 -10.92 2.71
C ALA A 258 -4.83 -11.57 3.80
N ILE A 259 -3.58 -11.95 3.49
CA ILE A 259 -2.63 -12.52 4.46
C ILE A 259 -2.41 -11.54 5.62
N THR A 260 -2.08 -10.29 5.29
CA THR A 260 -1.79 -9.25 6.30
C THR A 260 -3.01 -8.99 7.19
N ARG A 261 -4.20 -8.86 6.60
CA ARG A 261 -5.42 -8.64 7.37
C ARG A 261 -5.70 -9.78 8.33
N ARG A 262 -5.59 -11.04 7.88
CA ARG A 262 -5.81 -12.20 8.75
C ARG A 262 -4.79 -12.27 9.87
N ALA A 263 -3.53 -11.93 9.62
CA ALA A 263 -2.53 -11.82 10.68
C ALA A 263 -2.90 -10.76 11.73
N MET A 264 -3.41 -9.60 11.30
CA MET A 264 -3.90 -8.58 12.22
C MET A 264 -5.17 -8.98 12.98
N MET A 265 -5.99 -9.87 12.44
CA MET A 265 -7.15 -10.42 13.12
C MET A 265 -6.77 -11.55 14.09
N ASP A 266 -5.70 -12.30 13.79
CA ASP A 266 -5.14 -13.39 14.59
C ASP A 266 -3.86 -12.98 15.32
N VAL A 267 -3.95 -11.91 16.11
CA VAL A 267 -2.81 -11.31 16.84
C VAL A 267 -2.12 -12.30 17.79
N ASN A 268 -2.89 -13.22 18.36
CA ASN A 268 -2.40 -14.27 19.25
C ASN A 268 -1.85 -15.50 18.49
N ASN A 269 -1.93 -15.49 17.16
CA ASN A 269 -1.47 -16.55 16.28
C ASN A 269 -2.07 -17.93 16.63
N VAL A 270 -3.37 -17.97 16.89
CA VAL A 270 -4.13 -19.20 17.18
C VAL A 270 -4.29 -20.01 15.91
N GLU A 271 -4.53 -19.36 14.77
CA GLU A 271 -4.68 -20.02 13.48
C GLU A 271 -3.34 -20.12 12.71
N GLY A 272 -2.33 -19.35 13.11
CA GLY A 272 -1.00 -19.37 12.50
C GLY A 272 -0.74 -18.22 11.51
N TRP A 273 -1.65 -17.25 11.39
CA TRP A 273 -1.52 -16.19 10.38
C TRP A 273 -0.36 -15.23 10.64
N SER A 274 0.07 -15.05 11.89
CA SER A 274 1.25 -14.24 12.18
C SER A 274 2.53 -14.89 11.66
N ASP A 275 2.60 -16.22 11.60
CA ASP A 275 3.73 -16.94 11.00
C ASP A 275 3.73 -16.80 9.47
N VAL A 276 2.56 -16.92 8.85
CA VAL A 276 2.39 -16.67 7.40
C VAL A 276 2.83 -15.25 7.05
N PHE A 277 2.39 -14.25 7.80
CA PHE A 277 2.79 -12.86 7.58
C PHE A 277 4.28 -12.61 7.86
N ALA A 278 4.85 -13.26 8.88
CA ALA A 278 6.29 -13.18 9.15
C ALA A 278 7.13 -13.73 8.00
N GLU A 279 6.68 -14.81 7.35
CA GLU A 279 7.32 -15.33 6.15
C GLU A 279 7.19 -14.35 4.97
N LEU A 280 5.99 -13.82 4.71
CA LEU A 280 5.75 -12.82 3.65
C LEU A 280 6.66 -11.59 3.83
N SER A 281 6.81 -11.14 5.08
CA SER A 281 7.59 -9.94 5.44
C SER A 281 9.09 -10.18 5.60
N ALA A 282 9.56 -11.42 5.45
CA ALA A 282 10.96 -11.77 5.66
C ALA A 282 11.90 -11.04 4.68
N CYS A 283 11.41 -10.75 3.46
CA CYS A 283 12.13 -10.02 2.43
C CYS A 283 11.78 -8.52 2.38
N ASN A 284 10.82 -8.06 3.19
CA ASN A 284 10.48 -6.65 3.23
C ASN A 284 11.68 -5.84 3.81
N PRO A 285 12.03 -4.68 3.23
CA PRO A 285 13.21 -3.93 3.65
C PRO A 285 13.02 -3.13 4.95
N ARG A 286 11.78 -2.82 5.34
CA ARG A 286 11.48 -1.97 6.50
C ARG A 286 11.79 -2.69 7.81
N SER A 287 11.94 -1.95 8.90
CA SER A 287 12.14 -2.52 10.24
C SER A 287 10.97 -3.46 10.62
N PRO A 288 11.18 -4.50 11.45
CA PRO A 288 10.07 -5.33 11.95
C PRO A 288 8.93 -4.54 12.62
N GLU A 289 9.24 -3.39 13.21
CA GLU A 289 8.26 -2.49 13.83
C GLU A 289 7.36 -1.79 12.80
N ASP A 290 7.87 -1.63 11.57
CA ASP A 290 7.23 -0.88 10.50
C ASP A 290 6.58 -1.77 9.42
N VAL A 291 6.82 -3.09 9.41
CA VAL A 291 6.37 -3.97 8.30
C VAL A 291 4.86 -4.05 8.13
N LEU A 292 4.08 -3.75 9.17
CA LEU A 292 2.62 -3.73 9.08
C LEU A 292 2.11 -2.46 8.36
N GLY A 293 2.96 -1.44 8.19
CA GLY A 293 2.55 -0.13 7.67
C GLY A 293 1.39 0.45 8.47
N LEU A 294 1.39 0.24 9.78
CA LEU A 294 0.30 0.63 10.66
C LEU A 294 0.13 2.15 10.69
N ILE A 295 -1.08 2.59 10.36
CA ILE A 295 -1.48 3.99 10.39
C ILE A 295 -2.29 4.22 11.66
N THR A 296 -1.88 5.21 12.44
CA THR A 296 -2.62 5.69 13.60
C THR A 296 -3.13 7.09 13.32
N PHE A 297 -4.32 7.41 13.83
CA PHE A 297 -4.79 8.79 13.90
C PHE A 297 -4.34 9.37 15.23
N ASP A 298 -3.99 10.66 15.27
CA ASP A 298 -3.30 11.34 16.39
C ASP A 298 -3.97 11.19 17.78
N ASP A 299 -5.22 10.71 17.82
CA ASP A 299 -6.01 10.45 19.02
C ASP A 299 -5.87 9.01 19.57
N LEU A 300 -5.13 8.12 18.90
CA LEU A 300 -4.92 6.71 19.29
C LEU A 300 -3.52 6.50 19.87
N MET A 301 -3.46 6.01 21.12
CA MET A 301 -2.23 5.77 21.87
C MET A 301 -1.29 4.81 21.10
N PRO A 302 -0.17 5.31 20.52
CA PRO A 302 0.72 4.48 19.72
C PRO A 302 1.29 3.27 20.49
N GLU A 303 1.39 3.40 21.82
CA GLU A 303 1.89 2.35 22.70
C GLU A 303 0.97 1.14 22.77
N GLU A 304 -0.34 1.35 22.94
CA GLU A 304 -1.28 0.24 23.01
C GLU A 304 -1.29 -0.52 21.68
N VAL A 305 -1.25 0.19 20.53
CA VAL A 305 -1.31 -0.48 19.22
C VAL A 305 -0.04 -1.31 19.00
N ARG A 306 1.11 -0.78 19.44
CA ARG A 306 2.37 -1.53 19.48
C ARG A 306 2.30 -2.74 20.39
N LEU A 307 1.67 -2.64 21.56
CA LEU A 307 1.49 -3.75 22.48
C LEU A 307 0.61 -4.84 21.86
N LYS A 308 -0.51 -4.46 21.22
CA LYS A 308 -1.41 -5.37 20.52
C LYS A 308 -0.63 -6.15 19.46
N TYR A 309 0.03 -5.47 18.52
CA TYR A 309 0.72 -6.15 17.41
C TYR A 309 2.14 -6.64 17.73
N GLY A 310 2.60 -6.52 18.98
CA GLY A 310 3.95 -6.90 19.38
C GLY A 310 4.29 -8.38 19.11
N THR A 311 3.31 -9.27 19.14
CA THR A 311 3.52 -10.68 18.77
C THR A 311 3.88 -10.85 17.29
N ILE A 312 3.21 -10.13 16.40
CA ILE A 312 3.51 -10.14 14.96
C ILE A 312 4.92 -9.59 14.71
N VAL A 313 5.24 -8.43 15.30
CA VAL A 313 6.55 -7.77 15.19
C VAL A 313 7.68 -8.71 15.63
N ARG A 314 7.53 -9.35 16.80
CA ARG A 314 8.52 -10.32 17.31
C ARG A 314 8.70 -11.50 16.35
N ARG A 315 7.62 -12.06 15.79
CA ARG A 315 7.71 -13.17 14.85
C ARG A 315 8.43 -12.80 13.56
N VAL A 316 8.15 -11.61 13.01
CA VAL A 316 8.88 -11.07 11.84
C VAL A 316 10.37 -10.96 12.15
N ALA A 317 10.73 -10.38 13.31
CA ALA A 317 12.12 -10.24 13.73
C ALA A 317 12.83 -11.60 13.89
N SER A 318 12.17 -12.58 14.48
CA SER A 318 12.69 -13.95 14.61
C SER A 318 12.92 -14.63 13.25
N HIS A 319 11.96 -14.54 12.32
CA HIS A 319 12.08 -15.13 10.99
C HIS A 319 13.25 -14.52 10.20
N ARG A 320 13.40 -13.20 10.24
CA ARG A 320 14.53 -12.52 9.57
C ARG A 320 15.89 -12.90 10.17
N THR A 321 15.96 -13.06 11.48
CA THR A 321 17.19 -13.48 12.16
C THR A 321 17.56 -14.91 11.79
N ALA A 322 16.60 -15.82 11.73
CA ALA A 322 16.81 -17.21 11.34
C ALA A 322 17.25 -17.37 9.87
N LYS A 323 16.81 -16.45 9.00
CA LYS A 323 17.07 -16.50 7.56
C LYS A 323 18.27 -15.71 7.08
N ARG A 324 18.85 -14.84 7.92
CA ARG A 324 20.09 -14.16 7.56
C ARG A 324 21.14 -15.23 7.26
N PRO A 325 21.63 -15.35 6.01
CA PRO A 325 22.73 -16.25 5.74
C PRO A 325 23.85 -15.84 6.68
N VAL A 326 24.37 -16.80 7.47
CA VAL A 326 25.61 -16.60 8.20
C VAL A 326 26.66 -16.43 7.11
N HIS A 327 26.88 -15.18 6.68
CA HIS A 327 28.01 -14.84 5.85
C HIS A 327 29.25 -15.14 6.70
N ARG A 328 29.74 -16.39 6.56
CA ARG A 328 31.09 -16.76 6.93
C ARG A 328 31.99 -15.84 6.11
N ARG A 329 32.71 -15.00 6.85
CA ARG A 329 33.81 -14.19 6.34
C ARG A 329 34.83 -15.04 5.60
#